data_AF-A0A3A8LDE6-F1
#
_entry.id   AF-A0A3A8LDE6-F1
#
_cell.length_a   1.000
_cell.length_b   1.000
_cell.length_c   1.000
_cell.angle_alpha   90.00
_cell.angle_beta   90.00
_cell.angle_gamma   90.00
#
_symmetry.space_group_name_H-M   'P 1'
#
loop_
_entity.id
_entity.type
_entity.pdbx_description
1 polymer ?
#
loop_
_entity_poly.entity_id
_entity_poly.type
_entity_poly.pdbx_seq_one_letter_code
_entity_poly.pdbx_strand_id
1 'polypeptide(L)'
;MSGPFPGIAGLDTYALEDGACRVEIIPTRGALVTRMVVDGEEVLFLDEGTVADLTKNVRGGIPVLFPIAGPLPGDTYPADRKAYTLPQHGFARRLPWTVRQAEGSLLVLGLTSSEETLRQYPWAFDAQLTFSLVGSRLTLDFDLENRDTRPLPLHLGYHPYFRVPQGHKAQARVETDATHAWDNREKKEVPFTGLDLTAQEVDMHLRDHKGPGTVLSRGPGLPPVKLSWSPEFRLLVVWTLQGKDFVCVEPWTAAAGALATGEGLLHVEPGERVSLAFDIEA
;
A
#
# COMPACT_ATOMS: atom_id res chain seq x y z
N MET A 1 3.21 1.89 24.52
CA MET A 1 2.26 2.75 23.79
C MET A 1 1.44 3.58 24.76
N SER A 2 1.33 4.88 24.53
CA SER A 2 0.18 5.66 25.01
C SER A 2 -1.08 5.15 24.28
N GLY A 3 -2.26 5.24 24.90
CA GLY A 3 -3.52 4.91 24.22
C GLY A 3 -3.75 5.80 22.98
N PRO A 4 -4.85 5.60 22.23
CA PRO A 4 -5.16 6.46 21.11
C PRO A 4 -5.24 7.93 21.55
N PHE A 5 -4.82 8.84 20.67
CA PHE A 5 -4.95 10.27 20.86
C PHE A 5 -5.73 10.88 19.68
N PRO A 6 -6.41 12.02 19.88
CA PRO A 6 -7.11 12.70 18.80
C PRO A 6 -6.09 13.29 17.82
N GLY A 7 -5.97 12.70 16.63
CA GLY A 7 -5.08 13.14 15.57
C GLY A 7 -5.78 14.03 14.55
N ILE A 8 -5.49 13.79 13.26
CA ILE A 8 -6.04 14.55 12.14
C ILE A 8 -7.57 14.51 12.19
N ALA A 9 -8.21 15.68 12.17
CA ALA A 9 -9.67 15.85 12.27
C ALA A 9 -10.32 15.17 13.50
N GLY A 10 -9.55 14.95 14.58
CA GLY A 10 -10.04 14.30 15.80
C GLY A 10 -10.26 12.79 15.67
N LEU A 11 -9.76 12.16 14.59
CA LEU A 11 -9.77 10.71 14.46
C LEU A 11 -8.83 10.07 15.49
N ASP A 12 -9.23 8.92 16.02
CA ASP A 12 -8.39 8.13 16.93
C ASP A 12 -7.12 7.67 16.20
N THR A 13 -5.98 8.17 16.66
CA THR A 13 -4.65 7.88 16.11
C THR A 13 -3.82 7.13 17.13
N TYR A 14 -3.10 6.11 16.67
CA TYR A 14 -2.12 5.37 17.44
C TYR A 14 -0.71 5.75 16.99
N ALA A 15 0.22 5.84 17.94
CA ALA A 15 1.63 6.06 17.65
C ALA A 15 2.47 4.84 18.06
N LEU A 16 3.29 4.35 17.14
CA LEU A 16 4.41 3.46 17.45
C LEU A 16 5.66 4.31 17.59
N GLU A 17 6.44 4.08 18.62
CA GLU A 17 7.66 4.84 18.91
C GLU A 17 8.80 3.87 19.27
N ASP A 18 9.97 4.09 18.70
CA ASP A 18 11.22 3.44 19.10
C ASP A 18 12.39 4.37 18.82
N GLY A 19 13.14 4.74 19.88
CA GLY A 19 14.21 5.73 19.79
C GLY A 19 13.72 7.06 19.22
N ALA A 20 14.28 7.45 18.08
CA ALA A 20 13.95 8.68 17.34
C ALA A 20 12.95 8.46 16.20
N CYS A 21 12.41 7.25 16.04
CA CYS A 21 11.40 6.93 15.05
C CYS A 21 10.00 6.96 15.66
N ARG A 22 9.07 7.60 14.96
CA ARG A 22 7.66 7.66 15.32
C ARG A 22 6.76 7.46 14.10
N VAL A 23 5.80 6.56 14.22
CA VAL A 23 4.84 6.22 13.16
C VAL A 23 3.42 6.43 13.67
N GLU A 24 2.60 7.19 12.94
CA GLU A 24 1.19 7.44 13.29
C GLU A 24 0.23 6.67 12.37
N ILE A 25 -0.73 5.96 12.96
CA ILE A 25 -1.69 5.12 12.24
C ILE A 25 -3.11 5.50 12.65
N ILE A 26 -4.01 5.63 11.67
CA ILE A 26 -5.44 5.85 11.87
C ILE A 26 -6.20 4.57 11.46
N PRO A 27 -6.66 3.73 12.42
CA PRO A 27 -7.33 2.48 12.12
C PRO A 27 -8.62 2.67 11.31
N THR A 28 -9.42 3.68 11.65
CA THR A 28 -10.74 3.93 11.06
C THR A 28 -10.69 4.48 9.64
N ARG A 29 -9.52 4.90 9.16
CA ARG A 29 -9.29 5.42 7.80
C ARG A 29 -8.54 4.40 6.93
N GLY A 30 -8.91 3.13 7.02
CA GLY A 30 -8.31 2.07 6.22
C GLY A 30 -6.95 1.58 6.71
N ALA A 31 -6.75 1.51 8.02
CA ALA A 31 -5.46 1.17 8.64
C ALA A 31 -4.31 2.06 8.14
N LEU A 32 -4.59 3.34 7.88
CA LEU A 32 -3.69 4.25 7.20
C LEU A 32 -2.53 4.65 8.10
N VAL A 33 -1.31 4.30 7.73
CA VAL A 33 -0.11 4.99 8.23
C VAL A 33 -0.12 6.38 7.62
N THR A 34 -0.20 7.40 8.48
CA THR A 34 -0.29 8.80 8.09
C THR A 34 1.05 9.51 8.13
N ARG A 35 1.88 9.19 9.15
CA ARG A 35 3.20 9.77 9.35
C ARG A 35 4.23 8.72 9.68
N MET A 36 5.46 9.01 9.29
CA MET A 36 6.66 8.32 9.75
C MET A 36 7.75 9.38 9.82
N VAL A 37 8.25 9.63 11.03
CA VAL A 37 9.28 10.62 11.32
C VAL A 37 10.48 9.90 11.92
N VAL A 38 11.67 10.12 11.36
CA VAL A 38 12.92 9.55 11.85
C VAL A 38 13.92 10.69 12.07
N ASP A 39 14.45 10.81 13.29
CA ASP A 39 15.38 11.89 13.67
C ASP A 39 14.84 13.30 13.36
N GLY A 40 13.52 13.48 13.55
CA GLY A 40 12.82 14.73 13.26
C GLY A 40 12.46 14.94 11.80
N GLU A 41 12.82 14.00 10.90
CA GLU A 41 12.63 14.17 9.47
C GLU A 41 11.48 13.33 8.92
N GLU A 42 10.56 14.00 8.21
CA GLU A 42 9.34 13.38 7.69
C GLU A 42 9.66 12.50 6.47
N VAL A 43 9.37 11.20 6.59
CA VAL A 43 9.60 10.19 5.55
C VAL A 43 8.45 10.13 4.56
N LEU A 44 7.21 10.32 5.03
CA LEU A 44 6.00 10.22 4.22
C LEU A 44 5.45 11.59 3.83
N PHE A 45 4.85 11.66 2.65
CA PHE A 45 4.02 12.79 2.24
C PHE A 45 2.57 12.54 2.66
N LEU A 46 1.88 13.58 3.15
CA LEU A 46 0.46 13.53 3.44
C LEU A 46 -0.24 14.86 3.13
N ASP A 47 -1.32 14.79 2.36
CA ASP A 47 -2.32 15.85 2.28
C ASP A 47 -3.39 15.60 3.35
N GLU A 48 -3.20 16.20 4.53
CA GLU A 48 -4.09 16.04 5.69
C GLU A 48 -5.55 16.41 5.38
N GLY A 49 -5.79 17.34 4.44
CA GLY A 49 -7.14 17.72 4.02
C GLY A 49 -7.92 16.54 3.45
N THR A 50 -7.25 15.63 2.76
CA THR A 50 -7.87 14.41 2.20
C THR A 50 -8.13 13.32 3.24
N VAL A 51 -7.44 13.36 4.38
CA VAL A 51 -7.73 12.50 5.54
C VAL A 51 -8.97 13.01 6.25
N ALA A 52 -9.05 14.32 6.48
CA ALA A 52 -10.15 14.99 7.16
C ALA A 52 -11.49 14.90 6.41
N ASP A 53 -11.47 15.00 5.08
CA ASP A 53 -12.65 14.83 4.24
C ASP A 53 -12.88 13.34 3.90
N LEU A 54 -13.80 12.70 4.62
CA LEU A 54 -14.12 11.28 4.45
C LEU A 54 -14.64 10.92 3.05
N THR A 55 -15.10 11.91 2.26
CA THR A 55 -15.58 11.71 0.88
C THR A 55 -14.45 11.66 -0.15
N LYS A 56 -13.23 12.04 0.23
CA LYS A 56 -12.06 12.03 -0.66
C LYS A 56 -11.28 10.74 -0.54
N ASN A 57 -10.60 10.39 -1.64
CA ASN A 57 -9.48 9.47 -1.59
C ASN A 57 -8.30 10.16 -0.90
N VAL A 58 -7.70 9.49 0.07
CA VAL A 58 -6.50 9.99 0.75
C VAL A 58 -5.35 10.11 -0.24
N ARG A 59 -4.64 11.24 -0.17
CA ARG A 59 -3.40 11.50 -0.92
C ARG A 59 -2.24 11.56 0.07
N GLY A 60 -1.51 10.46 0.20
CA GLY A 60 -0.41 10.37 1.14
C GLY A 60 -0.49 9.17 2.09
N GLY A 61 0.53 9.07 2.95
CA GLY A 61 0.65 7.95 3.88
C GLY A 61 0.92 6.63 3.18
N ILE A 62 0.41 5.54 3.75
CA ILE A 62 0.52 4.18 3.18
C ILE A 62 -0.89 3.54 3.09
N PRO A 63 -1.67 3.82 2.02
CA PRO A 63 -2.93 3.13 1.77
C PRO A 63 -2.74 1.64 1.47
N VAL A 64 -3.62 0.81 2.03
CA VAL A 64 -3.67 -0.65 1.82
C VAL A 64 -4.62 -0.98 0.67
N LEU A 65 -4.13 -1.69 -0.35
CA LEU A 65 -4.87 -2.01 -1.56
C LEU A 65 -5.31 -3.48 -1.51
N PHE A 66 -6.56 -3.71 -1.14
CA PHE A 66 -7.16 -5.04 -1.08
C PHE A 66 -8.69 -4.94 -1.30
N PRO A 67 -9.29 -5.86 -2.08
CA PRO A 67 -8.72 -7.09 -2.65
C PRO A 67 -8.19 -6.94 -4.09
N ILE A 68 -7.89 -5.71 -4.52
CA ILE A 68 -7.22 -5.43 -5.80
C ILE A 68 -6.25 -4.25 -5.63
N ALA A 69 -5.18 -4.22 -6.43
CA ALA A 69 -4.41 -3.01 -6.68
C ALA A 69 -4.61 -2.54 -8.13
N GLY A 70 -4.74 -1.23 -8.32
CA GLY A 70 -5.13 -0.66 -9.61
C GLY A 70 -6.62 -0.83 -9.95
N PRO A 71 -7.02 -0.45 -11.17
CA PRO A 71 -8.39 -0.57 -11.65
C PRO A 71 -8.71 -1.97 -12.20
N LEU A 72 -10.00 -2.27 -12.32
CA LEU A 72 -10.49 -3.38 -13.14
C LEU A 72 -11.01 -2.84 -14.48
N PRO A 73 -10.98 -3.65 -15.56
CA PRO A 73 -11.68 -3.32 -16.80
C PRO A 73 -13.17 -3.06 -16.52
N GLY A 74 -13.61 -1.81 -16.76
CA GLY A 74 -14.99 -1.38 -16.48
C GLY A 74 -15.42 -1.48 -15.02
N ASP A 75 -14.47 -1.47 -14.07
CA ASP A 75 -14.72 -1.68 -12.63
C ASP A 75 -15.43 -2.99 -12.29
N THR A 76 -15.35 -4.00 -13.17
CA THR A 76 -16.03 -5.30 -12.99
C THR A 76 -15.10 -6.49 -13.12
N TYR A 77 -15.50 -7.60 -12.49
CA TYR A 77 -14.86 -8.90 -12.64
C TYR A 77 -15.89 -10.03 -12.50
N PRO A 78 -15.64 -11.21 -13.08
CA PRO A 78 -16.53 -12.36 -12.96
C PRO A 78 -16.26 -13.16 -11.67
N ALA A 79 -17.31 -13.52 -10.94
CA ALA A 79 -17.29 -14.52 -9.87
C ALA A 79 -18.66 -15.17 -9.75
N ASP A 80 -18.76 -16.44 -9.33
CA ASP A 80 -20.03 -17.16 -9.14
C ASP A 80 -21.02 -17.07 -10.32
N ARG A 81 -20.50 -17.09 -11.55
CA ARG A 81 -21.31 -16.94 -12.79
C ARG A 81 -22.06 -15.60 -12.87
N LYS A 82 -21.62 -14.59 -12.13
CA LYS A 82 -22.14 -13.22 -12.12
C LYS A 82 -20.99 -12.22 -12.27
N ALA A 83 -21.32 -10.98 -12.61
CA ALA A 83 -20.38 -9.87 -12.58
C ALA A 83 -20.51 -9.13 -11.24
N TYR A 84 -19.37 -8.83 -10.62
CA TYR A 84 -19.28 -8.01 -9.43
C TYR A 84 -18.58 -6.69 -9.76
N THR A 85 -18.98 -5.61 -9.09
CA THR A 85 -18.34 -4.31 -9.21
C THR A 85 -17.42 -4.07 -8.02
N LEU A 86 -16.19 -3.65 -8.29
CA LEU A 86 -15.21 -3.32 -7.27
C LEU A 86 -14.39 -2.11 -7.75
N PRO A 87 -14.44 -0.97 -7.05
CA PRO A 87 -13.75 0.23 -7.49
C PRO A 87 -12.24 0.08 -7.33
N GLN A 88 -11.49 0.90 -8.06
CA GLN A 88 -10.03 0.96 -8.04
C GLN A 88 -9.43 0.86 -6.62
N HIS A 89 -8.45 -0.03 -6.46
CA HIS A 89 -7.76 -0.35 -5.21
C HIS A 89 -8.62 -0.98 -4.10
N GLY A 90 -9.84 -1.43 -4.42
CA GLY A 90 -10.69 -2.17 -3.50
C GLY A 90 -11.27 -1.32 -2.36
N PHE A 91 -11.51 -1.98 -1.23
CA PHE A 91 -12.23 -1.37 -0.08
C PHE A 91 -11.38 -1.25 1.17
N ALA A 92 -10.26 -1.98 1.29
CA ALA A 92 -9.44 -1.99 2.51
C ALA A 92 -8.98 -0.58 2.96
N ARG A 93 -8.55 0.27 2.02
CA ARG A 93 -8.16 1.67 2.29
C ARG A 93 -9.30 2.60 2.72
N ARG A 94 -10.57 2.17 2.62
CA ARG A 94 -11.75 3.02 2.88
C ARG A 94 -12.51 2.60 4.13
N LEU A 95 -12.52 1.30 4.43
CA LEU A 95 -13.26 0.76 5.55
C LEU A 95 -12.51 0.97 6.86
N PRO A 96 -13.23 1.12 7.99
CA PRO A 96 -12.60 1.16 9.30
C PRO A 96 -12.06 -0.22 9.66
N TRP A 97 -10.84 -0.25 10.20
CA TRP A 97 -10.25 -1.45 10.78
C TRP A 97 -10.43 -1.43 12.29
N THR A 98 -10.65 -2.61 12.87
CA THR A 98 -10.82 -2.77 14.32
C THR A 98 -9.47 -2.99 14.99
N VAL A 99 -9.17 -2.26 16.06
CA VAL A 99 -7.98 -2.51 16.87
C VAL A 99 -8.16 -3.82 17.64
N ARG A 100 -7.29 -4.80 17.38
CA ARG A 100 -7.26 -6.10 18.07
C ARG A 100 -6.27 -6.14 19.21
N GLN A 101 -5.12 -5.49 19.03
CA GLN A 101 -4.07 -5.40 20.04
C GLN A 101 -3.29 -4.10 19.84
N ALA A 102 -2.90 -3.45 20.93
CA ALA A 102 -2.02 -2.29 20.92
C ALA A 102 -1.11 -2.37 22.15
N GLU A 103 0.17 -2.66 21.94
CA GLU A 103 1.13 -2.86 23.04
C GLU A 103 2.54 -2.47 22.59
N GLY A 104 3.30 -1.78 23.44
CA GLY A 104 4.67 -1.38 23.09
C GLY A 104 4.72 -0.59 21.77
N SER A 105 5.45 -1.14 20.80
CA SER A 105 5.62 -0.64 19.43
C SER A 105 4.97 -1.59 18.41
N LEU A 106 3.88 -2.25 18.81
CA LEU A 106 3.07 -3.18 18.02
C LEU A 106 1.60 -2.74 18.00
N LEU A 107 1.00 -2.65 16.82
CA LEU A 107 -0.45 -2.43 16.63
C LEU A 107 -1.01 -3.49 15.68
N VAL A 108 -2.01 -4.23 16.13
CA VAL A 108 -2.69 -5.27 15.33
C VAL A 108 -4.09 -4.77 15.01
N LEU A 109 -4.38 -4.62 13.72
CA LEU A 109 -5.67 -4.21 13.21
C LEU A 109 -6.35 -5.35 12.45
N GLY A 110 -7.68 -5.37 12.45
CA GLY A 110 -8.48 -6.40 11.75
C GLY A 110 -9.54 -5.83 10.82
N LEU A 111 -9.74 -6.53 9.70
CA LEU A 111 -10.83 -6.32 8.76
C LEU A 111 -11.43 -7.69 8.41
N THR A 112 -12.65 -7.96 8.89
CA THR A 112 -13.38 -9.20 8.60
C THR A 112 -14.42 -8.93 7.52
N SER A 113 -14.68 -9.90 6.65
CA SER A 113 -15.75 -9.80 5.66
C SER A 113 -17.10 -9.46 6.32
N SER A 114 -17.84 -8.55 5.71
CA SER A 114 -19.18 -8.11 6.12
C SER A 114 -20.17 -8.22 4.96
N GLU A 115 -21.46 -7.99 5.20
CA GLU A 115 -22.43 -7.91 4.11
C GLU A 115 -22.04 -6.88 3.03
N GLU A 116 -21.39 -5.78 3.41
CA GLU A 116 -20.94 -4.74 2.48
C GLU A 116 -19.79 -5.23 1.59
N THR A 117 -18.80 -5.90 2.17
CA THR A 117 -17.66 -6.42 1.39
C THR A 117 -18.12 -7.59 0.52
N LEU A 118 -18.98 -8.48 1.02
CA LEU A 118 -19.47 -9.64 0.29
C LEU A 118 -20.33 -9.26 -0.93
N ARG A 119 -20.95 -8.07 -0.94
CA ARG A 119 -21.64 -7.53 -2.13
C ARG A 119 -20.69 -7.17 -3.27
N GLN A 120 -19.40 -6.93 -2.99
CA GLN A 120 -18.39 -6.50 -3.96
C GLN A 120 -17.32 -7.56 -4.20
N TYR A 121 -17.05 -8.40 -3.19
CA TYR A 121 -16.03 -9.45 -3.14
C TYR A 121 -16.60 -10.64 -2.37
N PRO A 122 -17.24 -11.60 -3.05
CA PRO A 122 -18.12 -12.59 -2.44
C PRO A 122 -17.38 -13.73 -1.74
N TRP A 123 -16.20 -13.50 -1.15
CA TRP A 123 -15.47 -14.48 -0.35
C TRP A 123 -15.48 -14.07 1.11
N ALA A 124 -15.82 -15.00 2.01
CA ALA A 124 -15.65 -14.78 3.44
C ALA A 124 -14.16 -14.79 3.82
N PHE A 125 -13.72 -13.79 4.59
CA PHE A 125 -12.32 -13.63 4.96
C PHE A 125 -12.14 -13.01 6.33
N ASP A 126 -10.96 -13.23 6.91
CA ASP A 126 -10.48 -12.44 8.04
C ASP A 126 -9.06 -11.95 7.77
N ALA A 127 -8.92 -10.64 7.58
CA ALA A 127 -7.65 -9.99 7.37
C ALA A 127 -7.16 -9.37 8.68
N GLN A 128 -5.87 -9.48 8.94
CA GLN A 128 -5.18 -8.82 10.02
C GLN A 128 -3.97 -8.10 9.44
N LEU A 129 -3.77 -6.85 9.86
CA LEU A 129 -2.61 -6.04 9.52
C LEU A 129 -1.88 -5.68 10.80
N THR A 130 -0.68 -6.22 10.94
CA THR A 130 0.18 -6.00 12.09
C THR A 130 1.25 -4.99 11.73
N PHE A 131 1.30 -3.89 12.47
CA PHE A 131 2.36 -2.90 12.41
C PHE A 131 3.32 -3.14 13.56
N SER A 132 4.61 -3.33 13.27
CA SER A 132 5.66 -3.37 14.29
C SER A 132 6.77 -2.40 13.93
N LEU A 133 7.29 -1.70 14.94
CA LEU A 133 8.38 -0.74 14.79
C LEU A 133 9.59 -1.20 15.63
N VAL A 134 10.75 -1.35 14.98
CA VAL A 134 12.03 -1.65 15.62
C VAL A 134 13.10 -0.73 15.02
N GLY A 135 13.70 0.12 15.85
CA GLY A 135 14.53 1.23 15.37
C GLY A 135 13.76 2.11 14.39
N SER A 136 14.29 2.30 13.19
CA SER A 136 13.62 3.02 12.11
C SER A 136 12.92 2.11 11.08
N ARG A 137 12.83 0.80 11.35
CA ARG A 137 12.14 -0.16 10.46
C ARG A 137 10.70 -0.37 10.92
N LEU A 138 9.76 0.08 10.09
CA LEU A 138 8.34 -0.24 10.19
C LEU A 138 8.05 -1.48 9.34
N THR A 139 7.51 -2.53 9.96
CA THR A 139 7.02 -3.73 9.28
C THR A 139 5.50 -3.72 9.26
N LEU A 140 4.93 -3.96 8.07
CA LEU A 140 3.51 -4.18 7.82
C LEU A 140 3.32 -5.66 7.44
N ASP A 141 2.80 -6.48 8.36
CA ASP A 141 2.51 -7.90 8.11
C ASP A 141 1.01 -8.11 7.88
N PHE A 142 0.64 -8.51 6.67
CA PHE A 142 -0.74 -8.78 6.28
C PHE A 142 -1.01 -10.28 6.31
N ASP A 143 -1.75 -10.70 7.34
CA ASP A 143 -2.30 -12.04 7.48
C ASP A 143 -3.70 -12.09 6.85
N LEU A 144 -3.97 -13.06 5.99
CA LEU A 144 -5.29 -13.33 5.45
C LEU A 144 -5.69 -14.77 5.68
N GLU A 145 -6.77 -14.97 6.42
CA GLU A 145 -7.44 -16.25 6.60
C GLU A 145 -8.61 -16.35 5.61
N ASN A 146 -8.63 -17.43 4.82
CA ASN A 146 -9.78 -17.75 3.99
C ASN A 146 -10.86 -18.45 4.82
N ARG A 147 -11.96 -17.75 5.09
CA ARG A 147 -13.12 -18.27 5.82
C ARG A 147 -14.25 -18.74 4.90
N ASP A 148 -14.02 -18.72 3.58
CA ASP A 148 -14.94 -19.24 2.58
C ASP A 148 -14.75 -20.75 2.39
N THR A 149 -15.65 -21.36 1.63
CA THR A 149 -15.56 -22.76 1.21
C THR A 149 -14.87 -22.93 -0.15
N ARG A 150 -14.48 -21.83 -0.80
CA ARG A 150 -13.79 -21.80 -2.10
C ARG A 150 -12.41 -21.18 -1.97
N PRO A 151 -11.47 -21.48 -2.88
CA PRO A 151 -10.22 -20.74 -2.97
C PRO A 151 -10.49 -19.24 -3.09
N LEU A 152 -9.82 -18.46 -2.23
CA LEU A 152 -9.96 -17.01 -2.15
C LEU A 152 -8.88 -16.34 -3.01
N PRO A 153 -9.24 -15.53 -4.03
CA PRO A 153 -8.27 -14.84 -4.86
C PRO A 153 -7.63 -13.64 -4.16
N LEU A 154 -6.35 -13.70 -3.85
CA LEU A 154 -5.61 -12.64 -3.20
C LEU A 154 -4.90 -11.73 -4.22
N HIS A 155 -5.27 -10.46 -4.21
CA HIS A 155 -4.46 -9.38 -4.75
C HIS A 155 -4.27 -8.28 -3.70
N LEU A 156 -3.05 -8.17 -3.20
CA LEU A 156 -2.63 -7.16 -2.24
C LEU A 156 -1.68 -6.17 -2.91
N GLY A 157 -1.69 -4.93 -2.45
CA GLY A 157 -0.65 -3.96 -2.72
C GLY A 157 -0.61 -2.90 -1.64
N TYR A 158 0.49 -2.15 -1.59
CA TYR A 158 0.62 -0.97 -0.75
C TYR A 158 0.94 0.25 -1.62
N HIS A 159 0.43 1.42 -1.25
CA HIS A 159 0.61 2.65 -2.01
C HIS A 159 1.39 3.71 -1.21
N PRO A 160 2.59 3.44 -0.68
CA PRO A 160 3.30 4.39 0.16
C PRO A 160 3.67 5.66 -0.62
N TYR A 161 3.42 6.83 -0.03
CA TYR A 161 3.79 8.13 -0.57
C TYR A 161 5.04 8.63 0.16
N PHE A 162 6.23 8.41 -0.39
CA PHE A 162 7.45 8.92 0.22
C PHE A 162 7.62 10.40 -0.10
N ARG A 163 7.94 11.20 0.91
CA ARG A 163 8.17 12.64 0.74
C ARG A 163 9.44 12.86 -0.07
N VAL A 164 9.30 13.37 -1.29
CA VAL A 164 10.42 13.76 -2.15
C VAL A 164 10.14 15.18 -2.63
N PRO A 165 10.80 16.19 -2.06
CA PRO A 165 10.61 17.58 -2.48
C PRO A 165 10.79 17.74 -3.98
N GLN A 166 9.97 18.59 -4.62
CA GLN A 166 10.00 18.81 -6.06
C GLN A 166 11.40 19.16 -6.57
N GLY A 167 12.15 19.98 -5.82
CA GLY A 167 13.54 20.36 -6.15
C GLY A 167 14.56 19.20 -6.08
N HIS A 168 14.21 18.10 -5.42
CA HIS A 168 15.08 16.93 -5.26
C HIS A 168 14.80 15.85 -6.32
N LYS A 169 13.66 15.88 -7.02
CA LYS A 169 13.25 14.81 -7.94
C LYS A 169 14.23 14.54 -9.07
N ALA A 170 14.93 15.55 -9.57
CA ALA A 170 15.97 15.39 -10.60
C ALA A 170 17.13 14.48 -10.14
N GLN A 171 17.34 14.36 -8.83
CA GLN A 171 18.40 13.57 -8.20
C GLN A 171 17.87 12.38 -7.40
N ALA A 172 16.55 12.26 -7.25
CA ALA A 172 15.92 11.10 -6.63
C ALA A 172 15.96 9.89 -7.57
N ARG A 173 16.07 8.68 -7.02
CA ARG A 173 16.20 7.43 -7.80
C ARG A 173 15.47 6.31 -7.09
N VAL A 174 14.76 5.47 -7.86
CA VAL A 174 14.24 4.18 -7.41
C VAL A 174 15.14 3.11 -8.01
N GLU A 175 15.79 2.30 -7.18
CA GLU A 175 16.69 1.24 -7.65
C GLU A 175 15.90 0.06 -8.20
N THR A 176 16.20 -0.37 -9.42
CA THR A 176 15.51 -1.51 -10.03
C THR A 176 16.37 -2.14 -11.11
N ASP A 177 16.19 -3.46 -11.29
CA ASP A 177 16.74 -4.28 -12.37
C ASP A 177 15.71 -4.55 -13.48
N ALA A 178 14.54 -3.91 -13.41
CA ALA A 178 13.49 -4.07 -14.41
C ALA A 178 14.00 -3.67 -15.81
N THR A 179 13.50 -4.37 -16.83
CA THR A 179 13.78 -4.07 -18.23
C THR A 179 12.50 -3.87 -19.04
N HIS A 180 11.34 -4.15 -18.44
CA HIS A 180 10.02 -3.97 -19.05
C HIS A 180 9.06 -3.31 -18.07
N ALA A 181 8.22 -2.43 -18.59
CA ALA A 181 7.20 -1.75 -17.80
C ALA A 181 5.90 -1.60 -18.59
N TRP A 182 4.78 -1.59 -17.87
CA TRP A 182 3.55 -1.03 -18.39
C TRP A 182 3.51 0.47 -18.09
N ASP A 183 3.44 1.28 -19.15
CA ASP A 183 3.21 2.71 -19.05
C ASP A 183 1.71 2.96 -18.88
N ASN A 184 1.29 3.33 -17.67
CA ASN A 184 -0.12 3.51 -17.39
C ASN A 184 -0.69 4.82 -17.95
N ARG A 185 0.14 5.78 -18.37
CA ARG A 185 -0.30 6.99 -19.07
C ARG A 185 -0.61 6.69 -20.52
N GLU A 186 0.28 5.93 -21.17
CA GLU A 186 0.16 5.55 -22.59
C GLU A 186 -0.66 4.28 -22.81
N LYS A 187 -0.97 3.54 -21.75
CA LYS A 187 -1.73 2.28 -21.76
C LYS A 187 -1.09 1.21 -22.65
N LYS A 188 0.23 1.02 -22.53
CA LYS A 188 0.98 0.04 -23.33
C LYS A 188 2.20 -0.50 -22.58
N GLU A 189 2.65 -1.69 -22.97
CA GLU A 189 3.95 -2.23 -22.56
C GLU A 189 5.08 -1.50 -23.30
N VAL A 190 6.16 -1.18 -22.57
CA VAL A 190 7.35 -0.48 -23.07
C VAL A 190 8.64 -1.11 -22.54
N PRO A 191 9.75 -1.06 -23.29
CA PRO A 191 11.07 -1.28 -22.73
C PRO A 191 11.35 -0.24 -21.64
N PHE A 192 11.82 -0.67 -20.47
CA PHE A 192 12.17 0.22 -19.38
C PHE A 192 13.63 0.68 -19.51
N THR A 193 13.83 2.00 -19.56
CA THR A 193 15.16 2.62 -19.73
C THR A 193 15.50 3.60 -18.60
N GLY A 194 14.67 3.67 -17.56
CA GLY A 194 14.81 4.57 -16.42
C GLY A 194 13.56 5.39 -16.15
N LEU A 195 13.61 6.18 -15.07
CA LEU A 195 12.52 7.06 -14.64
C LEU A 195 12.99 8.51 -14.67
N ASP A 196 12.24 9.37 -15.37
CA ASP A 196 12.34 10.83 -15.18
C ASP A 196 11.29 11.28 -14.15
N LEU A 197 11.69 11.32 -12.88
CA LEU A 197 10.82 11.73 -11.79
C LEU A 197 10.44 13.24 -11.85
N THR A 198 11.00 14.01 -12.79
CA THR A 198 10.64 15.43 -13.00
C THR A 198 9.53 15.65 -14.02
N ALA A 199 9.15 14.58 -14.75
CA ALA A 199 8.08 14.61 -15.73
C ALA A 199 6.74 15.07 -15.13
N GLN A 200 5.82 15.49 -16.00
CA GLN A 200 4.48 15.93 -15.59
C GLN A 200 3.76 14.87 -14.74
N GLU A 201 3.88 13.61 -15.15
CA GLU A 201 3.42 12.43 -14.42
C GLU A 201 4.33 11.26 -14.76
N VAL A 202 4.67 10.47 -13.76
CA VAL A 202 5.23 9.12 -13.92
C VAL A 202 4.19 8.17 -13.34
N ASP A 203 3.81 7.13 -14.08
CA ASP A 203 2.93 6.05 -13.62
C ASP A 203 3.39 4.75 -14.29
N MET A 204 4.53 4.23 -13.82
CA MET A 204 5.22 3.09 -14.42
C MET A 204 5.04 1.83 -13.57
N HIS A 205 4.60 0.74 -14.20
CA HIS A 205 4.37 -0.54 -13.55
C HIS A 205 5.47 -1.50 -14.03
N LEU A 206 6.54 -1.62 -13.24
CA LEU A 206 7.72 -2.39 -13.59
C LEU A 206 7.40 -3.89 -13.47
N ARG A 207 7.43 -4.59 -14.61
CA ARG A 207 6.89 -5.96 -14.76
C ARG A 207 7.82 -7.05 -14.27
N ASP A 208 9.12 -6.80 -14.34
CA ASP A 208 10.17 -7.80 -14.21
C ASP A 208 11.24 -7.42 -13.18
N HIS A 209 10.91 -6.54 -12.24
CA HIS A 209 11.76 -6.28 -11.08
C HIS A 209 11.86 -7.54 -10.22
N LYS A 210 13.09 -8.03 -9.98
CA LYS A 210 13.29 -9.34 -9.31
C LYS A 210 13.65 -9.24 -7.83
N GLY A 211 14.10 -8.07 -7.39
CA GLY A 211 14.51 -7.86 -6.00
C GLY A 211 13.34 -8.01 -5.03
N PRO A 212 13.52 -8.65 -3.85
CA PRO A 212 12.53 -8.68 -2.78
C PRO A 212 12.51 -7.33 -2.02
N GLY A 213 12.64 -6.23 -2.75
CA GLY A 213 12.89 -4.90 -2.21
C GLY A 213 13.56 -3.95 -3.20
N THR A 214 13.57 -2.67 -2.84
CA THR A 214 14.20 -1.57 -3.58
C THR A 214 14.71 -0.50 -2.60
N VAL A 215 15.51 0.44 -3.09
CA VAL A 215 15.90 1.63 -2.36
C VAL A 215 15.42 2.86 -3.12
N LEU A 216 14.75 3.77 -2.39
CA LEU A 216 14.43 5.11 -2.86
C LEU A 216 15.47 6.10 -2.32
N SER A 217 16.34 6.58 -3.19
CA SER A 217 17.11 7.79 -2.93
C SER A 217 16.21 9.01 -3.08
N ARG A 218 16.02 9.79 -2.01
CA ARG A 218 15.09 10.94 -1.96
C ARG A 218 15.70 12.27 -2.43
N GLY A 219 16.96 12.24 -2.85
CA GLY A 219 17.75 13.40 -3.26
C GLY A 219 18.68 13.93 -2.15
N PRO A 220 19.39 15.04 -2.40
CA PRO A 220 20.47 15.50 -1.55
C PRO A 220 20.04 15.79 -0.10
N GLY A 221 20.86 15.37 0.86
CA GLY A 221 20.66 15.66 2.28
C GLY A 221 19.54 14.88 2.97
N LEU A 222 18.78 14.06 2.23
CA LEU A 222 17.76 13.18 2.80
C LEU A 222 18.26 11.74 2.85
N PRO A 223 18.06 11.03 3.97
CA PRO A 223 18.33 9.60 4.04
C PRO A 223 17.55 8.82 2.96
N PRO A 224 18.15 7.79 2.34
CA PRO A 224 17.42 6.90 1.46
C PRO A 224 16.41 6.08 2.27
N VAL A 225 15.35 5.63 1.61
CA VAL A 225 14.38 4.71 2.21
C VAL A 225 14.58 3.34 1.59
N LYS A 226 14.85 2.34 2.40
CA LYS A 226 14.96 0.94 2.00
C LYS A 226 13.62 0.26 2.19
N LEU A 227 13.20 -0.45 1.14
CA LEU A 227 11.97 -1.22 1.10
C LEU A 227 12.32 -2.70 0.91
N SER A 228 11.68 -3.58 1.66
CA SER A 228 11.73 -5.03 1.42
C SER A 228 10.36 -5.64 1.58
N TRP A 229 10.11 -6.77 0.90
CA TRP A 229 8.80 -7.39 0.92
C TRP A 229 8.89 -8.89 0.68
N SER A 230 7.81 -9.60 1.05
CA SER A 230 7.66 -11.02 0.75
C SER A 230 7.66 -11.29 -0.77
N PRO A 231 8.16 -12.45 -1.23
CA PRO A 231 8.33 -12.76 -2.66
C PRO A 231 7.02 -12.80 -3.48
N GLU A 232 5.87 -12.83 -2.81
CA GLU A 232 4.54 -12.72 -3.40
C GLU A 232 4.29 -11.38 -4.11
N PHE A 233 4.97 -10.31 -3.67
CA PHE A 233 4.96 -9.01 -4.34
C PHE A 233 5.88 -9.05 -5.56
N ARG A 234 5.25 -9.14 -6.74
CA ARG A 234 5.91 -9.41 -8.03
C ARG A 234 6.00 -8.21 -8.95
N LEU A 235 5.37 -7.10 -8.59
CA LEU A 235 5.36 -5.86 -9.36
C LEU A 235 5.78 -4.69 -8.49
N LEU A 236 6.56 -3.79 -9.09
CA LEU A 236 6.95 -2.52 -8.50
C LEU A 236 6.31 -1.39 -9.30
N VAL A 237 5.40 -0.64 -8.69
CA VAL A 237 4.79 0.54 -9.34
C VAL A 237 5.45 1.81 -8.82
N VAL A 238 5.76 2.73 -9.72
CA VAL A 238 6.30 4.05 -9.39
C VAL A 238 5.36 5.12 -9.92
N TRP A 239 4.83 5.93 -9.00
CA TRP A 239 3.94 7.04 -9.34
C TRP A 239 4.41 8.37 -8.76
N THR A 240 4.43 9.42 -9.58
CA THR A 240 4.69 10.79 -9.10
C THR A 240 4.07 11.83 -10.02
N LEU A 241 3.74 12.99 -9.48
CA LEU A 241 3.20 14.14 -10.22
C LEU A 241 4.11 15.35 -10.10
N GLN A 242 4.26 16.11 -11.18
CA GLN A 242 4.91 17.41 -11.13
C GLN A 242 4.16 18.37 -10.17
N GLY A 243 4.93 19.09 -9.35
CA GLY A 243 4.38 20.04 -8.38
C GLY A 243 3.83 19.39 -7.11
N LYS A 244 4.07 18.09 -6.90
CA LYS A 244 3.72 17.38 -5.67
C LYS A 244 4.96 16.77 -5.03
N ASP A 245 5.13 16.94 -3.73
CA ASP A 245 6.34 16.52 -3.01
C ASP A 245 6.31 15.04 -2.60
N PHE A 246 5.94 14.15 -3.53
CA PHE A 246 5.96 12.71 -3.29
C PHE A 246 6.51 11.92 -4.47
N VAL A 247 7.05 10.74 -4.17
CA VAL A 247 7.23 9.62 -5.10
C VAL A 247 6.63 8.39 -4.42
N CYS A 248 5.69 7.74 -5.08
CA CYS A 248 5.16 6.46 -4.65
C CYS A 248 6.02 5.33 -5.18
N VAL A 249 6.32 4.35 -4.33
CA VAL A 249 7.11 3.16 -4.66
C VAL A 249 6.40 1.96 -4.07
N GLU A 250 5.68 1.23 -4.90
CA GLU A 250 4.55 0.40 -4.49
C GLU A 250 4.79 -1.07 -4.82
N PRO A 251 4.85 -1.96 -3.82
CA PRO A 251 4.89 -3.40 -4.06
C PRO A 251 3.47 -3.95 -4.24
N TRP A 252 3.20 -4.60 -5.37
CA TRP A 252 1.92 -5.23 -5.71
C TRP A 252 2.10 -6.74 -5.99
N THR A 253 1.14 -7.57 -5.56
CA THR A 253 1.20 -9.03 -5.77
C THR A 253 0.88 -9.47 -7.19
N ALA A 254 0.09 -8.67 -7.92
CA ALA A 254 -0.36 -8.93 -9.27
C ALA A 254 -0.61 -7.62 -10.03
N ALA A 255 -0.84 -7.74 -11.35
CA ALA A 255 -1.11 -6.60 -12.21
C ALA A 255 -2.52 -6.05 -12.00
N ALA A 256 -2.73 -4.76 -12.32
CA ALA A 256 -4.08 -4.21 -12.44
C ALA A 256 -4.96 -5.10 -13.36
N GLY A 257 -6.20 -5.34 -12.95
CA GLY A 257 -7.11 -6.24 -13.67
C GLY A 257 -6.96 -7.73 -13.34
N ALA A 258 -5.99 -8.14 -12.52
CA ALA A 258 -5.73 -9.57 -12.23
C ALA A 258 -6.94 -10.32 -11.66
N LEU A 259 -7.78 -9.67 -10.85
CA LEU A 259 -9.01 -10.30 -10.35
C LEU A 259 -10.03 -10.59 -11.46
N ALA A 260 -10.00 -9.84 -12.56
CA ALA A 260 -10.86 -10.06 -13.73
C ALA A 260 -10.29 -11.11 -14.70
N THR A 261 -8.97 -11.16 -14.86
CA THR A 261 -8.30 -12.06 -15.82
C THR A 261 -7.86 -13.38 -15.20
N GLY A 262 -7.67 -13.43 -13.88
CA GLY A 262 -7.04 -14.53 -13.15
C GLY A 262 -5.50 -14.56 -13.26
N GLU A 263 -4.90 -13.66 -14.04
CA GLU A 263 -3.46 -13.70 -14.33
C GLU A 263 -2.62 -13.25 -13.13
N GLY A 264 -1.64 -14.07 -12.73
CA GLY A 264 -0.72 -13.77 -11.63
C GLY A 264 -1.35 -13.76 -10.23
N LEU A 265 -2.64 -14.04 -10.13
CA LEU A 265 -3.42 -13.96 -8.90
C LEU A 265 -3.05 -15.08 -7.93
N LEU A 266 -2.80 -14.73 -6.67
CA LEU A 266 -2.60 -15.70 -5.60
C LEU A 266 -3.95 -16.27 -5.17
N HIS A 267 -3.95 -17.49 -4.65
CA HIS A 267 -5.14 -18.11 -4.08
C HIS A 267 -4.81 -18.65 -2.69
N VAL A 268 -5.71 -18.43 -1.74
CA VAL A 268 -5.64 -19.00 -0.39
C VAL A 268 -6.70 -20.09 -0.31
N GLU A 269 -6.32 -21.33 0.00
CA GLU A 269 -7.27 -22.45 0.05
C GLU A 269 -8.22 -22.33 1.26
N PRO A 270 -9.41 -22.96 1.21
CA PRO A 270 -10.37 -22.92 2.32
C PRO A 270 -9.77 -23.32 3.66
N GLY A 271 -9.92 -22.46 4.67
CA GLY A 271 -9.37 -22.69 6.02
C GLY A 271 -7.87 -22.44 6.17
N GLU A 272 -7.17 -22.12 5.07
CA GLU A 272 -5.75 -21.75 5.12
C GLU A 272 -5.54 -20.26 5.40
N ARG A 273 -4.28 -19.94 5.73
CA ARG A 273 -3.80 -18.59 5.98
C ARG A 273 -2.54 -18.33 5.16
N VAL A 274 -2.40 -17.10 4.67
CA VAL A 274 -1.16 -16.58 4.11
C VAL A 274 -0.75 -15.31 4.84
N SER A 275 0.56 -15.07 4.99
CA SER A 275 1.13 -13.85 5.58
C SER A 275 2.11 -13.23 4.59
N LEU A 276 1.97 -11.93 4.34
CA LEU A 276 2.78 -11.14 3.42
C LEU A 276 3.30 -9.89 4.15
N ALA A 277 4.62 -9.78 4.26
CA ALA A 277 5.29 -8.68 4.94
C ALA A 277 5.78 -7.62 3.94
N PHE A 278 5.73 -6.36 4.37
CA PHE A 278 6.33 -5.21 3.72
C PHE A 278 7.04 -4.34 4.77
N ASP A 279 8.34 -4.13 4.59
CA ASP A 279 9.18 -3.33 5.47
C ASP A 279 9.55 -2.00 4.82
N ILE A 280 9.61 -0.97 5.65
CA ILE A 280 10.10 0.37 5.34
C ILE A 280 11.12 0.75 6.40
N GLU A 281 12.36 1.00 5.97
CA GLU A 281 13.46 1.42 6.83
C GLU A 281 14.04 2.73 6.29
N ALA A 282 14.12 3.76 7.13
CA ALA A 282 14.57 5.11 6.77
C ALA A 282 15.67 5.62 7.71
#